data_AF-A0A846CF15-F1
#
_entry.id   AF-A0A846CF15-F1
#
_cell.length_a   1.000
_cell.length_b   1.000
_cell.length_c   1.000
_cell.angle_alpha   90.00
_cell.angle_beta   90.00
_cell.angle_gamma   90.00
#
_symmetry.space_group_name_H-M   'P 1'
#
loop_
_entity.id
_entity.type
_entity.pdbx_description
1 polymer ?
#
loop_
_entity_poly.entity_id
_entity_poly.type
_entity_poly.pdbx_seq_one_letter_code
_entity_poly.pdbx_strand_id
1 'polypeptide(L)' 'MIDKIPEFKNQELLTQALTHRSYLNENSGDGDEEDNESLEFIGDAVLGFLVEE' A
#
# COMPACT_ATOMS: atom_id res chain seq x y z
N MET A 1 -22.16 -1.72 10.81
CA MET A 1 -21.07 -2.58 11.29
C MET A 1 -20.03 -2.48 10.18
N ILE A 2 -18.89 -1.84 10.41
CA ILE A 2 -17.86 -1.76 9.36
C ILE A 2 -17.32 -3.19 9.26
N ASP A 3 -17.63 -3.86 8.16
CA ASP A 3 -17.13 -5.21 7.89
C ASP A 3 -15.61 -5.20 8.00
N LYS A 4 -15.09 -6.22 8.70
CA LYS A 4 -13.67 -6.32 9.09
C LYS A 4 -12.78 -6.27 7.85
N ILE A 5 -11.79 -5.37 7.86
CA ILE A 5 -10.64 -5.43 6.96
C ILE A 5 -9.94 -6.79 7.18
N PRO A 6 -9.55 -7.52 6.11
CA PRO A 6 -8.78 -8.75 6.23
C PRO A 6 -7.49 -8.53 7.02
N GLU A 7 -7.10 -9.52 7.83
CA GLU A 7 -5.83 -9.45 8.54
C GLU A 7 -4.64 -9.53 7.57
N PHE A 8 -3.72 -8.58 7.66
CA PHE A 8 -2.47 -8.59 6.89
C PHE A 8 -1.54 -9.67 7.40
N LYS A 9 -1.21 -10.64 6.54
CA LYS A 9 -0.26 -11.72 6.86
C LYS A 9 1.18 -11.22 6.95
N ASN A 10 1.53 -10.21 6.14
CA ASN A 10 2.81 -9.50 6.22
C ASN A 10 2.54 -8.06 6.65
N GLN A 11 3.06 -7.67 7.82
CA GLN A 11 2.92 -6.32 8.35
C GLN A 11 3.76 -5.31 7.56
N GLU A 12 4.85 -5.73 6.91
CA GLU A 12 5.67 -4.85 6.07
C GLU A 12 4.88 -4.33 4.86
N LEU A 13 4.02 -5.17 4.27
CA LEU A 13 3.12 -4.74 3.18
C LEU A 13 2.09 -3.70 3.66
N LEU A 14 1.63 -3.81 4.90
CA LEU A 14 0.74 -2.81 5.49
C LEU A 14 1.50 -1.49 5.70
N THR A 15 2.72 -1.55 6.25
CA THR A 15 3.58 -0.38 6.41
C THR A 15 3.84 0.28 5.05
N GLN A 16 4.28 -0.48 4.05
CA GLN A 16 4.52 0.00 2.69
C GLN A 16 3.27 0.64 2.08
N ALA A 17 2.09 0.01 2.18
CA ALA A 17 0.84 0.55 1.65
C ALA A 17 0.46 1.92 2.27
N LEU A 18 0.90 2.18 3.51
CA LEU A 18 0.68 3.42 4.24
C LEU A 18 1.83 4.44 4.08
N THR A 19 2.89 4.09 3.36
CA THR A 19 4.05 4.95 3.12
C THR A 19 3.94 5.62 1.76
N HIS A 20 3.71 6.94 1.76
CA HIS A 20 3.72 7.73 0.52
C HIS A 20 5.15 8.21 0.19
N ARG A 21 5.47 8.34 -1.10
CA ARG A 21 6.79 8.81 -1.58
C ARG A 21 7.28 10.12 -0.97
N SER A 22 6.36 11.04 -0.63
CA SER A 22 6.74 12.32 0.01
C SER A 22 7.38 12.10 1.37
N TYR A 23 6.90 11.10 2.13
CA TYR A 23 7.45 10.76 3.43
C TYR A 23 8.89 10.26 3.31
N LEU A 24 9.18 9.38 2.34
CA LEU A 24 10.54 8.90 2.07
C LEU A 24 11.48 10.01 1.62
N ASN A 25 10.98 10.94 0.82
CA ASN A 25 11.77 12.09 0.35
C ASN A 25 12.10 13.09 1.47
N GLU A 26 11.27 13.18 2.50
CA GLU A 26 11.50 14.06 3.66
C GLU A 26 12.38 13.38 4.72
N ASN A 27 12.30 12.05 4.82
CA ASN A 27 12.99 11.25 5.84
C ASN A 27 14.08 10.34 5.25
N SER A 28 14.77 10.78 4.18
CA SER A 28 15.74 9.98 3.40
C SER A 28 17.01 9.52 4.15
N GLY A 29 17.01 9.54 5.48
CA GLY A 29 18.06 9.01 6.35
C GLY A 29 17.88 7.53 6.75
N ASP A 30 16.70 6.95 6.52
CA ASP A 30 16.36 5.59 6.97
C ASP A 30 16.11 4.65 5.78
N GLY A 31 17.16 3.96 5.33
CA GLY A 31 17.09 2.64 4.68
C GLY A 31 16.37 2.48 3.33
N ASP A 32 16.41 1.25 2.82
CA ASP A 32 15.74 0.77 1.59
C ASP A 32 14.22 0.62 1.79
N GLU A 33 13.54 1.64 2.33
CA GLU A 33 12.08 1.62 2.49
C GLU A 33 11.38 1.86 1.14
N GLU A 34 10.37 1.06 0.85
CA GLU A 34 9.55 1.19 -0.37
C GLU A 34 8.31 2.04 -0.10
N ASP A 35 7.92 2.86 -1.07
CA ASP A 35 6.63 3.56 -1.05
C ASP A 35 5.49 2.69 -1.60
N ASN A 36 4.28 3.24 -1.54
CA ASN A 36 3.06 2.60 -1.95
C ASN A 36 2.78 2.64 -3.47
N GLU A 37 3.58 3.29 -4.33
CA GLU A 37 3.23 3.50 -5.75
C GLU A 37 3.00 2.16 -6.49
N SER A 38 3.83 1.14 -6.21
CA SER A 38 3.67 -0.19 -6.82
C SER A 38 2.40 -0.90 -6.33
N LEU A 39 2.07 -0.77 -5.04
CA LEU A 39 0.88 -1.37 -4.45
C LEU A 39 -0.40 -0.66 -4.91
N GLU A 40 -0.36 0.66 -5.06
CA GLU A 40 -1.44 1.48 -5.61
C GLU A 40 -1.74 1.06 -7.05
N PHE A 41 -0.72 0.97 -7.90
CA PHE A 41 -0.88 0.56 -9.30
C PHE A 41 -1.55 -0.82 -9.44
N ILE A 42 -1.09 -1.81 -8.66
CA ILE A 42 -1.69 -3.16 -8.67
C ILE A 42 -3.09 -3.14 -8.04
N GLY A 43 -3.26 -2.39 -6.95
CA GLY A 43 -4.53 -2.25 -6.25
C GLY A 43 -5.63 -1.71 -7.15
N ASP A 44 -5.32 -0.69 -7.95
CA ASP A 44 -6.25 -0.12 -8.94
C ASP A 44 -6.63 -1.12 -10.02
N ALA A 45 -5.66 -1.88 -10.55
CA ALA A 45 -5.94 -2.91 -11.56
C ALA A 45 -6.83 -4.04 -11.01
N VAL A 46 -6.56 -4.49 -9.78
CA VAL A 46 -7.37 -5.53 -9.11
C VAL A 46 -8.75 -5.01 -8.78
N LEU A 47 -8.86 -3.79 -8.24
CA LEU A 47 -10.15 -3.19 -7.93
C LEU A 47 -10.97 -3.02 -9.20
N GLY A 48 -10.38 -2.47 -10.25
CA GLY A 48 -11.00 -2.35 -11.58
C GLY A 48 -11.53 -3.68 -12.09
N PHE A 49 -10.70 -4.72 -12.06
CA PHE A 49 -11.11 -6.07 -12.46
C PHE A 49 -12.29 -6.63 -11.64
N LEU A 50 -12.33 -6.35 -10.33
CA LEU A 50 -13.39 -6.87 -9.45
C LEU A 50 -14.73 -6.13 -9.59
N VAL A 51 -14.70 -4.87 -9.99
CA VAL A 51 -15.90 -4.02 -10.09
C VAL A 51 -16.43 -3.87 -11.53
N GLU A 52 -15.62 -4.19 -12.54
CA GLU A 52 -16.10 -4.33 -13.92
C GLU A 52 -16.98 -5.60 -14.06
N GLU A 53 -18.16 -5.45 -14.68
CA GLU A 53 -19.07 -6.55 -15.08
C GLU A 53 -18.64 -7.21 -16.40
#